data_AF-A0A2U1P5D9-F1
#
_entry.id   AF-A0A2U1P5D9-F1
#
_cell.length_a   1.000
_cell.length_b   1.000
_cell.length_c   1.000
_cell.angle_alpha   90.00
_cell.angle_beta   90.00
_cell.angle_gamma   90.00
#
_symmetry.space_group_name_H-M   'P 1'
#
loop_
_entity.id
_entity.type
_entity.pdbx_description
1 polymer ?
#
loop_
_entity_poly.entity_id
_entity_poly.type
_entity_poly.pdbx_seq_one_letter_code
_entity_poly.pdbx_strand_id
1 'polypeptide(L)'
;MLFYTCLQFVIFCTIATLKPSISLNLSTVSFNEVFSPLYGNQDVKTSDNGKSVQISINRWSTSGSGFVSQNTYNSGLFTASIKLPNNGYTAGVVATFYLRNNEVKRDEIDFEFLGHVEGEEWILQTNVYGNGSYNKGREERYSLPFDPSLDFHNYSILWDINRIIFFVDQYPIRETKNSVSIGGNFPSKPMYVYATIWDGSDWATHHGKYKLILQRGPFVASYYFIINACRAMLPECNIALPGGISADERLKMIMYRALYMSYSYCHDKDRYPDSLPECRDEGYGMQPVQASISKATRRLI
;
A
#
# COMPACT_ATOMS: atom_id res chain seq x y z
N MET A 1 -21.00 -7.42 -64.24
CA MET A 1 -20.37 -6.22 -63.65
C MET A 1 -21.39 -5.63 -62.69
N LEU A 2 -21.21 -5.57 -61.38
CA LEU A 2 -20.03 -5.25 -60.59
C LEU A 2 -19.96 -6.07 -59.29
N PHE A 3 -18.73 -6.44 -58.94
CA PHE A 3 -18.30 -7.04 -57.68
C PHE A 3 -18.44 -6.07 -56.52
N TYR A 4 -18.80 -6.53 -55.32
CA TYR A 4 -18.22 -6.04 -54.06
C TYR A 4 -18.35 -7.12 -52.97
N THR A 5 -17.27 -7.90 -52.80
CA THR A 5 -17.06 -8.77 -51.64
C THR A 5 -16.61 -7.91 -50.46
N CYS A 6 -17.40 -7.87 -49.39
CA CYS A 6 -17.02 -7.23 -48.14
C CYS A 6 -16.09 -8.18 -47.36
N LEU A 7 -14.79 -7.88 -47.39
CA LEU A 7 -13.75 -8.62 -46.68
C LEU A 7 -13.77 -8.20 -45.20
N GLN A 8 -14.38 -9.01 -44.33
CA GLN A 8 -14.28 -8.84 -42.88
C GLN A 8 -12.86 -9.24 -42.42
N PHE A 9 -12.00 -8.25 -42.18
CA PHE A 9 -10.76 -8.45 -41.44
C PHE A 9 -11.10 -8.65 -39.96
N VAL A 10 -11.19 -9.92 -39.53
CA VAL A 10 -11.17 -10.27 -38.11
C VAL A 10 -9.71 -10.20 -37.65
N ILE A 11 -9.35 -9.08 -37.02
CA ILE A 11 -8.07 -8.96 -36.31
C ILE A 11 -8.17 -9.85 -35.07
N PHE A 12 -7.67 -11.08 -35.15
CA PHE A 12 -7.39 -11.90 -33.98
C PHE A 12 -6.24 -11.24 -33.22
N CYS A 13 -6.58 -10.37 -32.27
CA CYS A 13 -5.64 -9.90 -31.27
C CYS A 13 -5.33 -11.09 -30.36
N THR A 14 -4.29 -11.86 -30.69
CA THR A 14 -3.73 -12.86 -29.80
C THR A 14 -3.19 -12.10 -28.60
N ILE A 15 -3.94 -12.10 -27.50
CA ILE A 15 -3.44 -11.66 -26.20
C ILE A 15 -2.30 -12.63 -25.86
N ALA A 16 -1.07 -12.23 -26.15
CA ALA A 16 0.10 -12.90 -25.62
C ALA A 16 0.00 -12.75 -24.10
N THR A 17 -0.44 -13.81 -23.42
CA THR A 17 -0.37 -13.89 -21.97
C THR A 17 1.11 -13.90 -21.60
N LEU A 18 1.65 -12.72 -21.34
CA LEU A 18 2.96 -12.54 -20.74
C LEU A 18 2.92 -13.30 -19.41
N LYS A 19 3.55 -14.48 -19.37
CA LYS A 19 3.83 -15.15 -18.11
C LYS A 19 4.65 -14.17 -17.26
N PRO A 20 4.27 -13.94 -15.99
CA PRO A 20 5.04 -13.06 -15.13
C PRO A 20 6.48 -13.59 -15.04
N SER A 21 7.43 -12.69 -15.30
CA SER A 21 8.84 -12.90 -15.05
C SER A 21 9.05 -13.06 -13.55
N ILE A 22 9.56 -14.24 -13.17
CA ILE A 22 9.90 -14.71 -11.82
C ILE A 22 8.69 -15.16 -10.98
N SER A 23 8.38 -16.46 -11.07
CA SER A 23 7.62 -17.18 -10.03
C SER A 23 8.58 -17.45 -8.86
N LEU A 24 8.68 -16.50 -7.94
CA LEU A 24 9.23 -16.76 -6.62
C LEU A 24 8.18 -17.62 -5.88
N ASN A 25 8.49 -18.89 -5.60
CA ASN A 25 7.62 -19.80 -4.85
C ASN A 25 7.65 -19.41 -3.37
N LEU A 26 7.04 -18.26 -3.06
CA LEU A 26 6.98 -17.71 -1.72
C LEU A 26 5.68 -18.14 -1.07
N SER A 27 5.80 -18.88 0.02
CA SER A 27 4.67 -19.33 0.81
C SER A 27 4.29 -18.29 1.86
N THR A 28 3.00 -18.25 2.19
CA THR A 28 2.50 -17.51 3.35
C THR A 28 3.20 -17.98 4.63
N VAL A 29 3.64 -17.03 5.45
CA VAL A 29 4.30 -17.29 6.73
C VAL A 29 3.27 -17.63 7.82
N SER A 30 3.68 -18.39 8.83
CA SER A 30 2.89 -18.59 10.04
C SER A 30 2.99 -17.36 10.95
N PHE A 31 1.88 -16.90 11.50
CA PHE A 31 1.82 -15.71 12.35
C PHE A 31 2.77 -15.82 13.54
N ASN A 32 2.67 -16.90 14.33
CA ASN A 32 3.45 -17.06 15.57
C ASN A 32 4.96 -17.22 15.33
N GLU A 33 5.38 -17.55 14.11
CA GLU A 33 6.80 -17.67 13.76
C GLU A 33 7.43 -16.31 13.44
N VAL A 34 6.62 -15.35 13.00
CA VAL A 34 7.11 -14.09 12.41
C VAL A 34 6.66 -12.86 13.20
N PHE A 35 5.49 -12.92 13.81
CA PHE A 35 4.81 -11.80 14.45
C PHE A 35 4.48 -12.09 15.91
N SER A 36 4.20 -11.04 16.65
CA SER A 36 3.63 -11.06 18.00
C SER A 36 2.59 -9.93 18.13
N PRO A 37 1.55 -10.10 18.96
CA PRO A 37 0.64 -9.01 19.27
C PRO A 37 1.39 -7.77 19.78
N LEU A 38 1.00 -6.60 19.31
CA LEU A 38 1.55 -5.30 19.72
C LEU A 38 0.67 -4.68 20.81
N TYR A 39 -0.64 -4.67 20.58
CA TYR A 39 -1.67 -4.22 21.52
C TYR A 39 -3.04 -4.80 21.13
N GLY A 40 -4.01 -4.74 22.05
CA GLY A 40 -5.36 -5.22 21.80
C GLY A 40 -5.42 -6.73 21.57
N ASN A 41 -4.64 -7.52 22.33
CA ASN A 41 -4.40 -8.94 22.08
C ASN A 41 -5.69 -9.78 21.93
N GLN A 42 -6.76 -9.44 22.64
CA GLN A 42 -8.05 -10.12 22.54
C GLN A 42 -8.71 -10.00 21.15
N ASP A 43 -8.29 -9.00 20.37
CA ASP A 43 -8.77 -8.71 19.02
C ASP A 43 -7.76 -9.09 17.94
N VAL A 44 -6.61 -9.68 18.30
CA VAL A 44 -5.65 -10.30 17.37
C VAL A 44 -5.94 -11.79 17.30
N LYS A 45 -6.64 -12.22 16.24
CA LYS A 45 -7.14 -13.61 16.11
C LYS A 45 -6.50 -14.31 14.91
N THR A 46 -5.75 -15.36 15.17
CA THR A 46 -5.16 -16.20 14.13
C THR A 46 -6.12 -17.31 13.69
N SER A 47 -6.06 -17.73 12.43
CA SER A 47 -6.77 -18.92 11.96
C SER A 47 -6.17 -20.21 12.51
N ASP A 48 -6.92 -21.31 12.41
CA ASP A 48 -6.51 -22.65 12.88
C ASP A 48 -5.18 -23.12 12.28
N ASN A 49 -4.91 -22.78 11.02
CA ASN A 49 -3.65 -23.09 10.34
C ASN A 49 -2.51 -22.09 10.65
N GLY A 50 -2.77 -21.07 11.46
CA GLY A 50 -1.83 -20.02 11.86
C GLY A 50 -1.40 -19.04 10.77
N LYS A 51 -1.91 -19.17 9.53
CA LYS A 51 -1.43 -18.39 8.37
C LYS A 51 -2.16 -17.07 8.13
N SER A 52 -3.39 -16.96 8.63
CA SER A 52 -4.15 -15.70 8.58
C SER A 52 -4.28 -15.10 9.96
N VAL A 53 -4.35 -13.78 10.03
CA VAL A 53 -4.63 -13.04 11.25
C VAL A 53 -5.70 -11.98 10.99
N GLN A 54 -6.64 -11.85 11.91
CA GLN A 54 -7.61 -10.77 11.96
C GLN A 54 -7.26 -9.82 13.10
N ILE A 55 -7.36 -8.53 12.82
CA ILE A 55 -7.32 -7.46 13.83
C ILE A 55 -8.60 -6.66 13.76
N SER A 56 -9.05 -6.15 14.90
CA SER A 56 -10.27 -5.35 14.95
C SER A 56 -10.22 -4.15 15.88
N ILE A 57 -11.09 -3.19 15.59
CA ILE A 57 -11.50 -2.13 16.51
C ILE A 57 -13.02 -2.24 16.70
N ASN A 58 -13.48 -2.15 17.95
CA ASN A 58 -14.88 -2.35 18.27
C ASN A 58 -15.26 -1.61 19.56
N ARG A 59 -16.55 -1.56 19.87
CA ARG A 59 -17.07 -0.85 21.03
C ARG A 59 -16.48 -1.29 22.37
N TRP A 60 -15.96 -2.51 22.50
CA TRP A 60 -15.35 -3.04 23.72
C TRP A 60 -13.82 -2.91 23.73
N SER A 61 -13.23 -2.57 22.58
CA SER A 61 -11.79 -2.40 22.37
C SER A 61 -11.57 -1.18 21.49
N THR A 62 -11.69 0.00 22.11
CA THR A 62 -11.75 1.29 21.41
C THR A 62 -10.38 1.77 20.95
N SER A 63 -9.30 1.22 21.50
CA SER A 63 -7.95 1.50 21.02
C SER A 63 -7.65 0.82 19.68
N GLY A 64 -8.45 -0.19 19.30
CA GLY A 64 -8.14 -1.10 18.21
C GLY A 64 -7.14 -2.17 18.60
N SER A 65 -6.45 -2.73 17.60
CA SER A 65 -5.47 -3.79 17.81
C SER A 65 -4.41 -3.81 16.70
N GLY A 66 -3.32 -4.52 16.96
CA GLY A 66 -2.26 -4.66 15.97
C GLY A 66 -1.19 -5.65 16.40
N PHE A 67 -0.29 -5.93 15.47
CA PHE A 67 0.84 -6.82 15.67
C PHE A 67 2.09 -6.30 14.96
N VAL A 68 3.23 -6.82 15.38
CA VAL A 68 4.56 -6.42 14.91
C VAL A 68 5.42 -7.65 14.66
N SER A 69 6.34 -7.58 13.69
CA SER A 69 7.29 -8.65 13.47
C SER A 69 8.25 -8.81 14.65
N GLN A 70 8.67 -10.03 14.92
CA GLN A 70 9.62 -10.33 16.00
C GLN A 70 11.05 -9.87 15.66
N ASN A 71 11.35 -9.71 14.37
CA ASN A 71 12.66 -9.31 13.85
C ASN A 71 12.57 -8.00 13.08
N THR A 72 13.69 -7.27 13.04
CA THR A 72 13.93 -6.19 12.08
C THR A 72 14.55 -6.72 10.80
N TYR A 73 14.37 -5.97 9.72
CA TYR A 73 14.87 -6.29 8.40
C TYR A 73 15.66 -5.10 7.82
N ASN A 74 16.72 -5.38 7.05
CA ASN A 74 17.54 -4.38 6.36
C ASN A 74 17.03 -4.06 4.95
N SER A 75 16.34 -5.01 4.34
CA SER A 75 15.79 -4.94 2.98
C SER A 75 14.83 -6.10 2.77
N GLY A 76 13.97 -6.04 1.77
CA GLY A 76 13.08 -7.14 1.44
C GLY A 76 11.94 -6.77 0.51
N LEU A 77 11.23 -7.82 0.06
CA LEU A 77 9.89 -7.73 -0.47
C LEU A 77 8.93 -8.24 0.62
N PHE A 78 8.09 -7.31 1.11
CA PHE A 78 7.10 -7.58 2.13
C PHE A 78 5.73 -7.47 1.48
N THR A 79 4.97 -8.57 1.46
CA THR A 79 3.63 -8.61 0.88
C THR A 79 2.63 -8.96 1.95
N ALA A 80 1.60 -8.13 2.09
CA ALA A 80 0.41 -8.42 2.86
C ALA A 80 -0.76 -8.65 1.89
N SER A 81 -1.41 -9.80 1.98
CA SER A 81 -2.72 -10.01 1.35
C SER A 81 -3.78 -9.55 2.34
N ILE A 82 -4.48 -8.46 2.02
CA ILE A 82 -5.35 -7.74 2.96
C ILE A 82 -6.79 -7.77 2.44
N LYS A 83 -7.72 -8.05 3.35
CA LYS A 83 -9.15 -7.79 3.15
C LYS A 83 -9.66 -6.84 4.22
N LEU A 84 -10.21 -5.71 3.81
CA LEU A 84 -10.64 -4.62 4.68
C LEU A 84 -12.05 -4.85 5.28
N PRO A 85 -12.44 -4.08 6.32
CA PRO A 85 -13.79 -4.12 6.85
C PRO A 85 -14.85 -3.87 5.76
N ASN A 86 -15.82 -4.77 5.64
CA ASN A 86 -16.94 -4.70 4.68
C ASN A 86 -18.19 -4.03 5.31
N ASN A 87 -17.97 -3.08 6.21
CA ASN A 87 -19.05 -2.29 6.79
C ASN A 87 -19.40 -1.17 5.80
N GLY A 88 -20.69 -0.90 5.57
CA GLY A 88 -21.09 0.21 4.69
C GLY A 88 -20.61 1.59 5.14
N TYR A 89 -20.25 1.74 6.42
CA TYR A 89 -19.68 2.95 7.00
C TYR A 89 -18.46 2.57 7.82
N THR A 90 -17.29 3.02 7.40
CA THR A 90 -15.98 2.77 8.04
C THR A 90 -15.25 4.07 8.36
N ALA A 91 -15.93 5.22 8.28
CA ALA A 91 -15.31 6.52 8.50
C ALA A 91 -14.56 6.56 9.84
N GLY A 92 -13.39 7.19 9.83
CA GLY A 92 -12.46 7.23 10.98
C GLY A 92 -11.64 5.95 11.19
N VAL A 93 -12.00 4.79 10.62
CA VAL A 93 -11.16 3.59 10.70
C VAL A 93 -9.91 3.78 9.82
N VAL A 94 -8.74 3.49 10.38
CA VAL A 94 -7.49 3.35 9.64
C VAL A 94 -6.96 1.95 9.85
N ALA A 95 -6.90 1.15 8.78
CA ALA A 95 -6.18 -0.12 8.76
C ALA A 95 -4.82 0.07 8.08
N THR A 96 -3.77 -0.60 8.54
CA THR A 96 -2.41 -0.32 8.07
C THR A 96 -1.62 -1.59 7.75
N PHE A 97 -0.58 -1.41 6.94
CA PHE A 97 0.54 -2.32 6.75
C PHE A 97 1.78 -1.46 6.50
N TYR A 98 2.75 -1.48 7.39
CA TYR A 98 3.88 -0.54 7.32
C TYR A 98 5.18 -1.11 7.86
N LEU A 99 6.29 -0.51 7.46
CA LEU A 99 7.62 -0.77 8.00
C LEU A 99 8.03 0.41 8.89
N ARG A 100 8.56 0.15 10.09
CA ARG A 100 9.01 1.22 11.00
C ARG A 100 10.13 0.75 11.94
N ASN A 101 11.02 1.65 12.33
CA ASN A 101 11.95 1.42 13.44
C ASN A 101 11.59 2.21 14.71
N ASN A 102 12.17 1.84 15.84
CA ASN A 102 11.89 2.44 17.15
C ASN A 102 12.89 3.51 17.56
N GLU A 103 13.65 4.06 16.60
CA GLU A 103 14.64 5.10 16.89
C GLU A 103 13.99 6.48 17.08
N VAL A 104 14.69 7.39 17.76
CA VAL A 104 14.24 8.78 17.93
C VAL A 104 14.03 9.46 16.57
N LYS A 105 14.99 9.29 15.65
CA LYS A 105 14.89 9.76 14.28
C LYS A 105 14.37 8.65 13.39
N ARG A 106 13.13 8.21 13.59
CA ARG A 106 12.65 6.98 12.95
C ARG A 106 12.62 7.02 11.43
N ASP A 107 12.72 5.82 10.85
CA ASP A 107 12.35 5.55 9.46
C ASP A 107 11.00 4.83 9.44
N GLU A 108 10.20 5.09 8.41
CA GLU A 108 8.83 4.58 8.27
C GLU A 108 8.39 4.55 6.79
N ILE A 109 7.70 3.48 6.37
CA ILE A 109 7.17 3.25 5.01
C ILE A 109 5.75 2.68 5.14
N ASP A 110 4.75 3.40 4.64
CA ASP A 110 3.36 3.14 5.01
C ASP A 110 2.47 2.73 3.85
N PHE A 111 1.61 1.73 4.09
CA PHE A 111 0.27 1.66 3.52
C PHE A 111 -0.76 1.93 4.62
N GLU A 112 -1.66 2.88 4.37
CA GLU A 112 -2.77 3.23 5.25
C GLU A 112 -4.08 3.22 4.44
N PHE A 113 -5.04 2.43 4.89
CA PHE A 113 -6.37 2.34 4.29
C PHE A 113 -7.34 3.18 5.10
N LEU A 114 -7.84 4.24 4.47
CA LEU A 114 -8.70 5.24 5.08
C LEU A 114 -10.16 4.88 4.82
N GLY A 115 -10.91 4.67 5.89
CA GLY A 115 -12.32 4.32 5.81
C GLY A 115 -13.19 5.43 5.24
N HIS A 116 -14.44 5.08 4.93
CA HIS A 116 -15.35 5.90 4.14
C HIS A 116 -16.76 5.95 4.74
N VAL A 117 -17.57 6.90 4.25
CA VAL A 117 -19.01 6.94 4.56
C VAL A 117 -19.80 6.05 3.59
N GLU A 118 -21.09 5.83 3.86
CA GLU A 118 -21.96 5.03 2.98
C GLU A 118 -21.97 5.58 1.54
N GLY A 119 -21.81 4.68 0.57
CA GLY A 119 -21.79 5.02 -0.86
C GLY A 119 -20.44 5.51 -1.40
N GLU A 120 -19.44 5.69 -0.54
CA GLU A 120 -18.06 5.99 -0.91
C GLU A 120 -17.17 4.74 -0.84
N GLU A 121 -15.88 4.87 -1.18
CA GLU A 121 -14.94 3.76 -1.22
C GLU A 121 -13.69 4.04 -0.38
N TRP A 122 -13.00 2.97 0.01
CA TRP A 122 -11.71 3.04 0.69
C TRP A 122 -10.69 3.84 -0.12
N ILE A 123 -9.87 4.62 0.58
CA ILE A 123 -8.72 5.33 0.01
C ILE A 123 -7.45 4.67 0.51
N LEU A 124 -6.53 4.34 -0.39
CA LEU A 124 -5.20 3.88 -0.06
C LEU A 124 -4.25 5.09 0.01
N GLN A 125 -3.59 5.30 1.14
CA GLN A 125 -2.52 6.27 1.32
C GLN A 125 -1.18 5.53 1.43
N THR A 126 -0.16 6.09 0.78
CA THR A 126 1.25 5.69 0.97
C THR A 126 2.04 6.84 1.56
N ASN A 127 3.03 6.55 2.40
CA ASN A 127 3.91 7.58 2.97
C ASN A 127 5.33 7.06 3.19
N VAL A 128 6.29 7.98 3.27
CA VAL A 128 7.72 7.67 3.44
C VAL A 128 8.38 8.71 4.34
N TYR A 129 8.98 8.23 5.43
CA TYR A 129 9.78 9.04 6.35
C TYR A 129 11.15 8.40 6.55
N GLY A 130 12.23 9.14 6.30
CA GLY A 130 13.58 8.76 6.71
C GLY A 130 14.14 9.73 7.73
N ASN A 131 14.92 9.22 8.67
CA ASN A 131 15.72 9.96 9.64
C ASN A 131 14.93 11.03 10.42
N GLY A 132 13.69 10.72 10.80
CA GLY A 132 12.85 11.62 11.59
C GLY A 132 12.27 12.80 10.81
N SER A 133 12.11 12.69 9.49
CA SER A 133 11.49 13.72 8.63
C SER A 133 9.96 13.83 8.76
N TYR A 134 9.39 13.52 9.93
CA TYR A 134 7.93 13.50 10.16
C TYR A 134 7.24 14.87 10.06
N ASN A 135 8.01 15.96 10.05
CA ASN A 135 7.50 17.29 9.74
C ASN A 135 7.25 17.53 8.24
N LYS A 136 7.67 16.58 7.37
CA LYS A 136 7.49 16.63 5.93
C LYS A 136 6.88 15.32 5.44
N GLY A 137 5.54 15.27 5.43
CA GLY A 137 4.81 14.14 4.89
C GLY A 137 5.03 13.99 3.37
N ARG A 138 5.09 12.73 2.94
CA ARG A 138 5.21 12.34 1.54
C ARG A 138 4.01 11.52 1.11
N GLU A 139 2.82 11.98 1.49
CA GLU A 139 1.59 11.26 1.28
C GLU A 139 1.24 11.24 -0.22
N GLU A 140 0.86 10.07 -0.72
CA GLU A 140 0.10 9.94 -1.96
C GLU A 140 -1.15 9.12 -1.69
N ARG A 141 -2.29 9.53 -2.27
CA ARG A 141 -3.57 8.85 -2.07
C ARG A 141 -4.13 8.32 -3.39
N TYR A 142 -4.73 7.16 -3.30
CA TYR A 142 -5.24 6.40 -4.43
C TYR A 142 -6.65 5.89 -4.16
N SER A 143 -7.51 6.03 -5.15
CA SER A 143 -8.67 5.13 -5.30
C SER A 143 -8.19 3.75 -5.75
N LEU A 144 -9.01 2.72 -5.54
CA LEU A 144 -8.71 1.36 -5.98
C LEU A 144 -9.65 0.95 -7.12
N PRO A 145 -9.19 0.17 -8.11
CA PRO A 145 -10.03 -0.31 -9.22
C PRO A 145 -11.02 -1.42 -8.80
N PHE A 146 -10.95 -1.86 -7.55
CA PHE A 146 -11.75 -2.92 -6.94
C PHE A 146 -12.20 -2.49 -5.54
N ASP A 147 -13.16 -3.22 -4.97
CA ASP A 147 -13.56 -3.04 -3.58
C ASP A 147 -12.68 -3.93 -2.66
N PRO A 148 -11.76 -3.34 -1.89
CA PRO A 148 -10.81 -4.08 -1.05
C PRO A 148 -11.46 -4.77 0.16
N SER A 149 -12.76 -4.61 0.37
CA SER A 149 -13.50 -5.27 1.45
C SER A 149 -14.16 -6.58 1.02
N LEU A 150 -14.30 -6.82 -0.29
CA LEU A 150 -14.98 -8.00 -0.83
C LEU A 150 -14.04 -9.21 -0.93
N ASP A 151 -12.78 -9.01 -1.29
CA ASP A 151 -11.79 -10.07 -1.42
C ASP A 151 -10.40 -9.63 -0.94
N PHE A 152 -9.48 -10.59 -0.83
CA PHE A 152 -8.08 -10.32 -0.53
C PHE A 152 -7.34 -9.77 -1.74
N HIS A 153 -6.60 -8.70 -1.54
CA HIS A 153 -5.68 -8.12 -2.51
C HIS A 153 -4.28 -8.01 -1.93
N ASN A 154 -3.27 -8.12 -2.79
CA ASN A 154 -1.88 -8.06 -2.35
C ASN A 154 -1.38 -6.62 -2.33
N TYR A 155 -0.79 -6.21 -1.22
CA TYR A 155 -0.14 -4.93 -1.05
C TYR A 155 1.31 -5.21 -0.70
N SER A 156 2.24 -4.76 -1.55
CA SER A 156 3.66 -5.10 -1.39
C SER A 156 4.54 -3.89 -1.29
N ILE A 157 5.54 -3.97 -0.42
CA ILE A 157 6.62 -3.00 -0.27
C ILE A 157 7.92 -3.73 -0.66
N LEU A 158 8.51 -3.35 -1.78
CA LEU A 158 9.90 -3.66 -2.08
C LEU A 158 10.76 -2.55 -1.52
N TRP A 159 11.67 -2.88 -0.60
CA TRP A 159 12.60 -1.91 -0.02
C TRP A 159 14.02 -2.46 -0.05
N ASP A 160 14.92 -1.71 -0.66
CA ASP A 160 16.35 -1.96 -0.67
C ASP A 160 17.12 -0.62 -0.54
N ILE A 161 18.46 -0.69 -0.52
CA ILE A 161 19.31 0.50 -0.35
C ILE A 161 19.13 1.55 -1.46
N ASN A 162 18.60 1.17 -2.61
CA ASN A 162 18.46 2.04 -3.77
C ASN A 162 17.05 2.61 -3.93
N ARG A 163 16.02 1.94 -3.41
CA ARG A 163 14.62 2.32 -3.69
C ARG A 163 13.59 1.68 -2.77
N ILE A 164 12.41 2.28 -2.79
CA ILE A 164 11.16 1.74 -2.27
C ILE A 164 10.17 1.67 -3.43
N ILE A 165 9.49 0.54 -3.60
CA ILE A 165 8.40 0.39 -4.59
C ILE A 165 7.17 -0.17 -3.90
N PHE A 166 6.05 0.52 -4.07
CA PHE A 166 4.74 0.10 -3.59
C PHE A 166 3.99 -0.58 -4.72
N PHE A 167 3.40 -1.74 -4.44
CA PHE A 167 2.57 -2.48 -5.38
C PHE A 167 1.17 -2.69 -4.81
N VAL A 168 0.19 -2.62 -5.71
CA VAL A 168 -1.17 -3.13 -5.51
C VAL A 168 -1.37 -4.27 -6.50
N ASP A 169 -1.63 -5.46 -5.99
CA ASP A 169 -1.51 -6.73 -6.69
C ASP A 169 -0.16 -6.83 -7.41
N GLN A 170 -0.19 -6.88 -8.74
CA GLN A 170 1.00 -6.94 -9.60
C GLN A 170 1.41 -5.58 -10.20
N TYR A 171 0.71 -4.50 -9.83
CA TYR A 171 0.91 -3.17 -10.41
C TYR A 171 1.75 -2.31 -9.47
N PRO A 172 2.94 -1.84 -9.88
CA PRO A 172 3.63 -0.78 -9.14
C PRO A 172 2.79 0.49 -9.20
N ILE A 173 2.61 1.15 -8.06
CA ILE A 173 1.82 2.39 -7.96
C ILE A 173 2.68 3.61 -7.64
N ARG A 174 3.84 3.39 -7.00
CA ARG A 174 4.77 4.42 -6.56
C ARG A 174 6.18 3.85 -6.44
N GLU A 175 7.18 4.60 -6.90
CA GLU A 175 8.59 4.33 -6.68
C GLU A 175 9.25 5.56 -6.05
N THR A 176 9.95 5.37 -4.93
CA THR A 176 10.78 6.39 -4.30
C THR A 176 12.24 5.93 -4.36
N LYS A 177 13.09 6.68 -5.05
CA LYS A 177 14.51 6.34 -5.23
C LYS A 177 15.37 6.97 -4.14
N ASN A 178 16.33 6.21 -3.62
CA ASN A 178 17.41 6.76 -2.81
C ASN A 178 18.34 7.58 -3.73
N SER A 179 18.13 8.89 -3.72
CA SER A 179 18.77 9.85 -4.60
C SER A 179 19.35 11.00 -3.76
N VAL A 180 20.21 11.80 -4.37
CA VAL A 180 20.79 12.99 -3.71
C VAL A 180 19.70 13.97 -3.27
N SER A 181 18.58 14.03 -3.99
CA SER A 181 17.47 14.96 -3.72
C SER A 181 16.69 14.61 -2.45
N ILE A 182 16.30 13.34 -2.26
CA ILE A 182 15.65 12.89 -1.02
C ILE A 182 16.65 12.84 0.14
N GLY A 183 17.92 12.55 -0.16
CA GLY A 183 19.03 12.56 0.79
C GLY A 183 18.75 11.74 2.04
N GLY A 184 19.06 12.30 3.21
CA GLY A 184 18.85 11.65 4.51
C GLY A 184 17.39 11.36 4.86
N ASN A 185 16.42 11.76 4.03
CA ASN A 185 15.01 11.44 4.24
C ASN A 185 14.60 10.10 3.60
N PHE A 186 15.52 9.35 2.99
CA PHE A 186 15.28 7.99 2.54
C PHE A 186 15.44 6.99 3.71
N PRO A 187 14.47 6.08 3.94
CA PRO A 187 14.58 4.99 4.92
C PRO A 187 15.78 4.08 4.67
N SER A 188 16.72 4.04 5.61
CA SER A 188 17.99 3.32 5.45
C SER A 188 18.39 2.46 6.65
N LYS A 189 17.55 2.43 7.69
CA LYS A 189 17.82 1.70 8.93
C LYS A 189 16.91 0.48 9.08
N PRO A 190 17.34 -0.55 9.85
CA PRO A 190 16.54 -1.76 10.03
C PRO A 190 15.14 -1.46 10.56
N MET A 191 14.10 -2.02 9.94
CA MET A 191 12.69 -1.79 10.31
C MET A 191 11.97 -3.08 10.67
N TYR A 192 11.02 -2.99 11.61
CA TYR A 192 10.02 -4.01 11.85
C TYR A 192 8.86 -3.86 10.86
N VAL A 193 8.12 -4.95 10.65
CA VAL A 193 6.85 -4.97 9.93
C VAL A 193 5.71 -4.83 10.92
N TYR A 194 4.75 -3.96 10.64
CA TYR A 194 3.57 -3.72 11.47
C TYR A 194 2.30 -3.85 10.65
N ALA A 195 1.22 -4.23 11.32
CA ALA A 195 -0.14 -4.02 10.84
C ALA A 195 -1.05 -3.70 12.03
N THR A 196 -1.84 -2.65 11.89
CA THR A 196 -2.70 -2.10 12.94
C THR A 196 -4.05 -1.69 12.39
N ILE A 197 -5.05 -1.63 13.26
CA ILE A 197 -6.35 -1.02 12.97
C ILE A 197 -6.72 -0.13 14.14
N TRP A 198 -7.03 1.14 13.88
CA TRP A 198 -7.20 2.15 14.92
C TRP A 198 -8.13 3.29 14.49
N ASP A 199 -8.44 4.18 15.44
CA ASP A 199 -9.31 5.34 15.26
C ASP A 199 -8.53 6.58 14.78
N GLY A 200 -8.60 6.87 13.49
CA GLY A 200 -8.09 8.07 12.85
C GLY A 200 -9.14 9.16 12.62
N SER A 201 -10.17 9.25 13.46
CA SER A 201 -11.31 10.19 13.30
C SER A 201 -10.94 11.65 13.08
N ASP A 202 -9.75 12.10 13.51
CA ASP A 202 -9.35 13.50 13.39
C ASP A 202 -8.84 13.86 11.98
N TRP A 203 -8.61 12.88 11.09
CA TRP A 203 -8.06 13.16 9.76
C TRP A 203 -8.45 12.17 8.65
N ALA A 204 -8.72 10.90 8.98
CA ALA A 204 -8.77 9.81 8.01
C ALA A 204 -9.84 10.00 6.92
N THR A 205 -11.06 10.33 7.32
CA THR A 205 -12.20 10.41 6.40
C THR A 205 -12.64 11.86 6.21
N HIS A 206 -12.48 12.36 4.98
CA HIS A 206 -12.76 13.76 4.63
C HIS A 206 -12.08 14.77 5.57
N HIS A 207 -10.77 14.59 5.79
CA HIS A 207 -9.98 15.45 6.68
C HIS A 207 -10.56 15.55 8.11
N GLY A 208 -11.13 14.46 8.61
CA GLY A 208 -11.71 14.36 9.95
C GLY A 208 -13.15 14.83 10.09
N LYS A 209 -13.82 15.17 8.97
CA LYS A 209 -15.24 15.57 8.97
C LYS A 209 -16.15 14.44 9.46
N TYR A 210 -15.86 13.18 9.10
CA TYR A 210 -16.65 12.02 9.51
C TYR A 210 -15.83 11.14 10.43
N LYS A 211 -16.41 10.80 11.58
CA LYS A 211 -15.74 10.12 12.70
C LYS A 211 -16.17 8.67 12.82
N LEU A 212 -15.36 7.90 13.55
CA LEU A 212 -15.64 6.52 13.91
C LEU A 212 -16.93 6.43 14.74
N ILE A 213 -17.81 5.52 14.32
CA ILE A 213 -19.01 5.14 15.07
C ILE A 213 -18.85 3.68 15.46
N LEU A 214 -18.37 3.43 16.68
CA LEU A 214 -18.06 2.08 17.19
C LEU A 214 -19.27 1.13 17.19
N GLN A 215 -20.49 1.66 17.24
CA GLN A 215 -21.74 0.89 17.16
C GLN A 215 -21.97 0.27 15.78
N ARG A 216 -21.31 0.78 14.73
CA ARG A 216 -21.34 0.22 13.37
C ARG A 216 -20.29 -0.88 13.14
N GLY A 217 -19.44 -1.12 14.14
CA GLY A 217 -18.48 -2.22 14.16
C GLY A 217 -19.09 -3.56 14.64
N PRO A 218 -18.26 -4.58 14.89
CA PRO A 218 -16.80 -4.55 14.84
C PRO A 218 -16.28 -4.27 13.43
N PHE A 219 -15.17 -3.53 13.34
CA PHE A 219 -14.44 -3.32 12.09
C PHE A 219 -13.26 -4.28 12.08
N VAL A 220 -13.25 -5.21 11.13
CA VAL A 220 -12.27 -6.31 11.10
C VAL A 220 -11.48 -6.25 9.80
N ALA A 221 -10.16 -6.19 9.91
CA ALA A 221 -9.24 -6.34 8.79
C ALA A 221 -8.54 -7.70 8.90
N SER A 222 -8.43 -8.42 7.77
CA SER A 222 -7.83 -9.76 7.69
C SER A 222 -6.55 -9.71 6.86
N TYR A 223 -5.53 -10.46 7.28
CA TYR A 223 -4.20 -10.44 6.68
C TYR A 223 -3.62 -11.84 6.49
N TYR A 224 -2.93 -12.03 5.36
CA TYR A 224 -1.91 -13.05 5.16
C TYR A 224 -0.59 -12.36 4.84
N PHE A 225 0.55 -12.93 5.23
CA PHE A 225 1.86 -12.34 4.92
C PHE A 225 2.75 -13.28 4.13
N ILE A 226 3.49 -12.69 3.20
CA ILE A 226 4.63 -13.28 2.54
C ILE A 226 5.81 -12.34 2.77
N ILE A 227 6.91 -12.86 3.33
CA ILE A 227 8.10 -12.08 3.63
C ILE A 227 9.30 -12.73 2.96
N ASN A 228 9.86 -12.07 1.96
CA ASN A 228 11.14 -12.40 1.35
C ASN A 228 12.12 -11.27 1.67
N ALA A 229 12.77 -11.35 2.84
CA ALA A 229 13.49 -10.20 3.41
C ALA A 229 14.74 -10.61 4.20
N CYS A 230 15.70 -9.69 4.26
CA CYS A 230 16.95 -9.83 4.99
C CYS A 230 16.77 -9.41 6.45
N ARG A 231 16.74 -10.39 7.37
CA ARG A 231 16.74 -10.10 8.81
C ARG A 231 18.04 -9.41 9.21
N ALA A 232 17.94 -8.33 9.97
CA ALA A 232 19.10 -7.50 10.30
C ALA A 232 20.12 -8.19 11.23
N MET A 233 19.66 -9.18 12.01
CA MET A 233 20.52 -9.95 12.91
C MET A 233 21.34 -11.04 12.21
N LEU A 234 21.09 -11.32 10.92
CA LEU A 234 21.81 -12.35 10.18
C LEU A 234 22.99 -11.73 9.41
N PRO A 235 24.22 -12.25 9.56
CA PRO A 235 25.41 -11.67 8.93
C PRO A 235 25.44 -11.86 7.41
N GLU A 236 24.78 -12.90 6.90
CA GLU A 236 24.64 -13.15 5.46
C GLU A 236 23.16 -13.20 5.07
N CYS A 237 22.82 -12.48 4.02
CA CYS A 237 21.49 -12.52 3.41
C CYS A 237 21.61 -12.59 1.88
N ASN A 238 21.38 -13.78 1.33
CA ASN A 238 21.37 -14.03 -0.11
C ASN A 238 19.95 -14.30 -0.57
N ILE A 239 19.10 -13.28 -0.56
CA ILE A 239 17.76 -13.34 -1.15
C ILE A 239 17.74 -12.70 -2.53
N ALA A 240 17.05 -13.32 -3.48
CA ALA A 240 16.76 -12.71 -4.76
C ALA A 240 15.63 -11.70 -4.59
N LEU A 241 15.96 -10.41 -4.63
CA LEU A 241 14.98 -9.32 -4.74
C LEU A 241 14.82 -8.90 -6.21
N PRO A 242 13.62 -8.45 -6.62
CA PRO A 242 13.45 -7.82 -7.91
C PRO A 242 14.45 -6.68 -8.11
N GLY A 243 15.12 -6.66 -9.26
CA GLY A 243 16.13 -5.65 -9.61
C GLY A 243 15.57 -4.25 -9.89
N GLY A 244 14.27 -4.02 -9.67
CA GLY A 244 13.53 -2.81 -9.98
C GLY A 244 12.28 -3.12 -10.81
N ILE A 245 11.65 -2.08 -11.35
CA ILE A 245 10.57 -2.21 -12.34
C ILE A 245 11.12 -2.04 -13.75
N SER A 246 10.69 -2.92 -14.66
CA SER A 246 10.92 -2.85 -16.10
C SER A 246 10.29 -1.60 -16.73
N ALA A 247 10.63 -1.31 -17.99
CA ALA A 247 10.01 -0.21 -18.74
C ALA A 247 8.48 -0.37 -18.86
N ASP A 248 8.00 -1.61 -19.09
CA ASP A 248 6.58 -1.91 -19.19
C ASP A 248 5.85 -1.75 -17.86
N GLU A 249 6.45 -2.21 -16.77
CA GLU A 249 5.92 -1.99 -15.41
C GLU A 249 5.91 -0.50 -15.05
N ARG A 250 6.92 0.25 -15.49
CA ARG A 250 6.95 1.70 -15.33
C ARG A 250 5.81 2.39 -16.07
N LEU A 251 5.49 1.95 -17.29
CA LEU A 251 4.33 2.46 -18.04
C LEU A 251 3.02 2.10 -17.34
N LYS A 252 2.89 0.88 -16.79
CA LYS A 252 1.72 0.48 -15.99
C LYS A 252 1.56 1.35 -14.75
N MET A 253 2.64 1.65 -14.05
CA MET A 253 2.63 2.57 -12.91
C MET A 253 2.15 3.96 -13.32
N ILE A 254 2.64 4.47 -14.45
CA ILE A 254 2.21 5.76 -14.98
C ILE A 254 0.69 5.78 -15.21
N MET A 255 0.17 4.76 -15.88
CA MET A 255 -1.27 4.65 -16.18
C MET A 255 -2.09 4.47 -14.91
N TYR A 256 -1.63 3.67 -13.95
CA TYR A 256 -2.30 3.49 -12.67
C TYR A 256 -2.41 4.83 -11.93
N ARG A 257 -1.30 5.59 -11.84
CA ARG A 257 -1.29 6.92 -11.22
C ARG A 257 -2.23 7.89 -11.94
N ALA A 258 -2.21 7.90 -13.28
CA ALA A 258 -3.07 8.75 -14.10
C ALA A 258 -4.58 8.45 -13.95
N LEU A 259 -4.95 7.26 -13.53
CA LEU A 259 -6.36 6.86 -13.35
C LEU A 259 -6.80 6.96 -11.89
N TYR A 260 -5.92 6.66 -10.95
CA TYR A 260 -6.33 6.34 -9.58
C TYR A 260 -5.76 7.27 -8.51
N MET A 261 -4.67 8.01 -8.78
CA MET A 261 -4.06 8.92 -7.81
C MET A 261 -4.90 10.20 -7.64
N SER A 262 -5.37 10.45 -6.42
CA SER A 262 -6.20 11.60 -6.06
C SER A 262 -5.45 12.69 -5.30
N TYR A 263 -4.32 12.36 -4.68
CA TYR A 263 -3.46 13.33 -4.00
C TYR A 263 -1.99 12.91 -4.14
N SER A 264 -1.11 13.89 -4.27
CA SER A 264 0.34 13.71 -4.12
C SER A 264 0.94 14.96 -3.51
N TYR A 265 1.73 14.78 -2.45
CA TYR A 265 2.45 15.84 -1.76
C TYR A 265 3.31 16.71 -2.70
N CYS A 266 3.83 16.15 -3.80
CA CYS A 266 4.65 16.89 -4.76
C CYS A 266 3.90 18.03 -5.47
N HIS A 267 2.58 17.95 -5.54
CA HIS A 267 1.70 18.92 -6.18
C HIS A 267 0.91 19.78 -5.17
N ASP A 268 1.08 19.54 -3.87
CA ASP A 268 0.41 20.29 -2.81
C ASP A 268 1.15 21.62 -2.55
N LYS A 269 0.71 22.67 -3.24
CA LYS A 269 1.30 24.02 -3.13
C LYS A 269 0.90 24.76 -1.86
N ASP A 270 -0.16 24.33 -1.20
CA ASP A 270 -0.59 24.92 0.06
C ASP A 270 0.33 24.45 1.19
N ARG A 271 0.70 23.17 1.19
CA ARG A 271 1.65 22.59 2.16
C ARG A 271 3.11 22.85 1.79
N TYR A 272 3.43 22.77 0.50
CA TYR A 272 4.78 22.93 -0.04
C TYR A 272 4.79 23.97 -1.17
N PRO A 273 4.85 25.28 -0.83
CA PRO A 273 4.95 26.35 -1.83
C PRO A 273 6.07 26.05 -2.85
N ASP A 274 7.24 25.68 -2.32
CA ASP A 274 8.31 25.02 -3.06
C ASP A 274 8.19 23.50 -2.88
N SER A 275 8.05 22.78 -4.00
CA SER A 275 7.98 21.32 -3.98
C SER A 275 9.27 20.74 -3.38
N LEU A 276 9.14 19.64 -2.64
CA LEU A 276 10.29 18.96 -2.05
C LEU A 276 11.29 18.51 -3.15
N PRO A 277 12.62 18.53 -2.89
CA PRO A 277 13.63 18.33 -3.93
C PRO A 277 13.46 17.06 -4.76
N GLU A 278 13.04 15.97 -4.11
CA GLU A 278 12.82 14.63 -4.68
C GLU A 278 11.68 14.56 -5.69
N CYS A 279 10.73 15.51 -5.64
CA CYS A 279 9.62 15.57 -6.58
C CYS A 279 10.05 15.81 -8.03
N ARG A 280 11.29 16.31 -8.23
CA ARG A 280 11.87 16.48 -9.56
C ARG A 280 12.44 15.18 -10.13
N ASP A 281 12.88 14.28 -9.25
CA ASP A 281 13.50 13.01 -9.62
C ASP A 281 12.48 11.91 -9.90
N GLU A 282 11.26 12.06 -9.36
CA GLU A 282 10.18 11.13 -9.65
C GLU A 282 9.75 11.15 -11.12
N GLY A 283 10.13 12.15 -11.93
CA GLY A 283 10.00 12.09 -13.40
C GLY A 283 8.57 11.93 -13.94
N TYR A 284 7.56 12.00 -13.08
CA TYR A 284 6.16 11.83 -13.40
C TYR A 284 5.43 13.13 -13.15
N GLY A 285 5.46 14.03 -14.14
CA GLY A 285 4.68 15.27 -14.16
C GLY A 285 3.16 15.05 -14.27
N MET A 286 2.63 13.93 -13.77
CA MET A 286 1.20 13.65 -13.75
C MET A 286 0.58 14.25 -12.51
N GLN A 287 -0.20 15.30 -12.75
CA GLN A 287 -1.05 15.87 -11.72
C GLN A 287 -2.08 14.84 -11.24
N PRO A 288 -2.48 14.89 -9.95
CA PRO A 288 -3.57 14.07 -9.44
C PRO A 288 -4.83 14.26 -10.31
N VAL A 289 -5.59 13.19 -10.49
CA VAL A 289 -6.80 13.23 -11.31
C VAL A 289 -7.79 14.18 -10.66
N GLN A 290 -8.07 15.31 -11.33
CA GLN A 290 -9.23 16.13 -10.96
C GLN A 290 -10.48 15.25 -11.05
N ALA A 291 -11.43 15.42 -10.13
CA ALA A 291 -12.62 14.58 -9.99
C ALA A 291 -13.56 14.51 -11.23
N SER A 292 -13.12 14.97 -12.41
CA SER A 292 -13.86 15.07 -13.66
C SER A 292 -13.91 13.78 -14.51
N ILE A 293 -13.03 12.79 -14.29
CA ILE A 293 -13.12 11.49 -15.00
C ILE A 293 -14.04 10.54 -14.24
N SER A 294 -15.17 10.18 -14.86
CA SER A 294 -16.20 9.32 -14.26
C SER A 294 -15.67 7.93 -13.87
N LYS A 295 -16.19 7.38 -12.77
CA LYS A 295 -15.83 6.07 -12.23
C LYS A 295 -16.04 4.91 -13.23
N ALA A 296 -17.06 5.02 -14.08
CA ALA A 296 -17.34 4.03 -15.13
C ALA A 296 -16.24 4.01 -16.20
N THR A 297 -15.65 5.15 -16.51
CA THR A 297 -14.54 5.28 -17.47
C THR A 297 -13.24 4.67 -16.93
N ARG A 298 -13.00 4.77 -15.61
CA ARG A 298 -11.78 4.21 -14.98
C ARG A 298 -11.76 2.68 -14.94
N ARG A 299 -12.91 2.03 -14.75
CA ARG A 299 -13.02 0.55 -14.70
C ARG A 299 -12.93 -0.16 -16.06
N LEU A 300 -13.00 0.59 -17.16
CA LEU A 300 -12.97 0.06 -18.53
C LEU A 300 -11.59 0.16 -19.21
N ILE A 301 -10.61 0.78 -18.54
CA ILE A 301 -9.23 1.00 -19.01
C ILE A 301 -8.28 0.21 -18.11
#